data_AF-A0A6M2CR44-F1
#
_entry.id   AF-A0A6M2CR44-F1
#
_cell.length_a   1.000
_cell.length_b   1.000
_cell.length_c   1.000
_cell.angle_alpha   90.00
_cell.angle_beta   90.00
_cell.angle_gamma   90.00
#
_symmetry.space_group_name_H-M   'P 1'
#
loop_
_entity.id
_entity.type
_entity.pdbx_description
1 polymer ?
#
loop_
_entity_poly.entity_id
_entity_poly.type
_entity_poly.pdbx_seq_one_letter_code
_entity_poly.pdbx_strand_id
1 'polypeptide(L)'
;VCVELRRRHTFLHKEKALLVKAQRRQRLCTLLPSSGSCYGHYVLYFYDTMFRRCRRFVYGGCGGNANRFRTLRECRRICEEADEADDMMKWRMRPAGY
;
A
#
# COMPACT_ATOMS: atom_id res chain seq x y z
N VAL A 1 15.09 -34.59 -9.96
CA VAL A 1 15.78 -33.38 -10.49
C VAL A 1 14.81 -32.32 -11.06
N CYS A 2 13.85 -32.64 -11.95
CA CYS A 2 12.91 -31.63 -12.50
C CYS A 2 11.93 -31.01 -11.49
N VAL A 3 11.43 -31.75 -10.50
CA VAL A 3 10.46 -31.25 -9.50
C VAL A 3 11.13 -30.28 -8.51
N GLU A 4 12.36 -30.59 -8.07
CA GLU A 4 13.20 -29.71 -7.23
C GLU A 4 13.47 -28.36 -7.90
N LEU A 5 13.80 -28.38 -9.20
CA LEU A 5 14.08 -27.17 -9.97
C LEU A 5 12.82 -26.32 -10.17
N ARG A 6 11.65 -26.93 -10.42
CA ARG A 6 10.38 -26.20 -10.45
C ARG A 6 10.03 -25.60 -9.09
N ARG A 7 10.24 -26.33 -7.99
CA ARG A 7 10.03 -25.81 -6.62
C ARG A 7 10.92 -24.59 -6.35
N ARG A 8 12.22 -24.67 -6.67
CA ARG A 8 13.17 -23.53 -6.57
C ARG A 8 12.77 -22.35 -7.48
N HIS A 9 12.33 -22.62 -8.71
CA HIS A 9 11.85 -21.59 -9.62
C HIS A 9 10.57 -20.90 -9.08
N THR A 10 9.60 -21.68 -8.60
CA THR A 10 8.39 -21.12 -7.98
C THR A 10 8.68 -20.35 -6.68
N PHE A 11 9.71 -20.75 -5.93
CA PHE A 11 10.16 -20.05 -4.74
C PHE A 11 10.74 -18.68 -5.08
N LEU A 12 11.66 -18.62 -6.06
CA LEU A 12 12.24 -17.38 -6.55
C LEU A 12 11.20 -16.42 -7.15
N HIS A 13 10.18 -16.93 -7.86
CA HIS A 13 9.07 -16.12 -8.35
C HIS A 13 8.21 -15.54 -7.21
N LYS A 14 7.97 -16.31 -6.15
CA LYS A 14 7.24 -15.86 -4.96
C LYS A 14 8.00 -14.80 -4.17
N GLU A 15 9.31 -14.98 -3.93
CA GLU A 15 10.14 -13.97 -3.26
C GLU A 15 10.19 -12.66 -4.04
N LYS A 16 10.41 -12.73 -5.36
CA LYS A 16 10.35 -11.54 -6.23
C LYS A 16 8.98 -10.87 -6.17
N ALA A 17 7.89 -11.65 -6.16
CA ALA A 17 6.54 -11.10 -6.05
C ALA A 17 6.29 -10.39 -4.70
N LEU A 18 6.85 -10.88 -3.59
CA LEU A 18 6.76 -10.24 -2.28
C LEU A 18 7.50 -8.91 -2.24
N LEU A 19 8.72 -8.85 -2.80
CA LEU A 19 9.50 -7.61 -2.91
C LEU A 19 8.77 -6.57 -3.77
N VAL A 20 8.22 -6.99 -4.92
CA VAL A 20 7.41 -6.11 -5.79
C VAL A 20 6.14 -5.62 -5.08
N LYS A 21 5.50 -6.48 -4.27
CA LYS A 21 4.32 -6.11 -3.50
C LYS A 21 4.64 -5.06 -2.42
N ALA A 22 5.76 -5.20 -1.72
CA ALA A 22 6.23 -4.23 -0.73
C ALA A 22 6.56 -2.87 -1.37
N GLN A 23 7.31 -2.87 -2.48
CA GLN A 23 7.68 -1.65 -3.18
C GLN A 23 6.46 -0.92 -3.77
N ARG A 24 5.48 -1.68 -4.25
CA ARG A 24 4.19 -1.13 -4.70
C ARG A 24 3.41 -0.49 -3.56
N ARG A 25 3.35 -1.13 -2.39
CA ARG A 25 2.70 -0.56 -1.19
C ARG A 25 3.34 0.75 -0.76
N GLN A 26 4.67 0.84 -0.77
CA GLN A 26 5.37 2.08 -0.45
C GLN A 26 4.91 3.24 -1.36
N ARG A 27 4.86 3.03 -2.67
CA ARG A 27 4.39 4.07 -3.61
C ARG A 27 2.90 4.41 -3.46
N LEU A 28 2.08 3.45 -3.05
CA LEU A 28 0.62 3.61 -2.96
C LEU A 28 0.15 4.21 -1.64
N CYS A 29 0.88 3.99 -0.53
CA CYS A 29 0.38 4.32 0.80
C CYS A 29 1.24 5.36 1.51
N THR A 30 2.54 5.49 1.23
CA THR A 30 3.41 6.35 2.05
C THR A 30 3.67 7.75 1.45
N LEU A 31 3.18 8.03 0.25
CA LEU A 31 3.38 9.32 -0.41
C LEU A 31 2.29 10.32 0.00
N LEU A 32 2.62 11.61 0.09
CA LEU A 32 1.62 12.66 0.34
C LEU A 32 0.57 12.72 -0.79
N PRO A 33 -0.66 13.17 -0.55
CA PRO A 33 -1.62 13.38 -1.63
C PRO A 33 -1.09 14.41 -2.63
N SER A 34 -1.29 14.16 -3.93
CA SER A 34 -0.86 15.07 -4.98
C SER A 34 -1.99 15.35 -5.97
N SER A 35 -2.44 16.61 -5.97
CA SER A 35 -3.49 17.09 -6.88
C SER A 35 -3.02 17.16 -8.34
N GLY A 36 -1.70 17.21 -8.57
CA GLY A 36 -1.13 17.35 -9.90
C GLY A 36 -1.26 18.77 -10.46
N SER A 37 -0.95 18.94 -11.75
CA SER A 37 -0.82 20.27 -12.38
C SER A 37 -2.06 20.75 -13.12
N CYS A 38 -3.08 19.90 -13.26
CA CYS A 38 -4.34 20.24 -13.92
C CYS A 38 -5.38 20.81 -12.93
N TYR A 39 -6.44 21.44 -13.44
CA TYR A 39 -7.45 22.16 -12.66
C TYR A 39 -8.81 21.44 -12.58
N GLY A 40 -8.85 20.15 -12.88
CA GLY A 40 -10.04 19.33 -12.70
C GLY A 40 -10.44 19.17 -11.23
N HIS A 41 -11.70 18.80 -10.99
CA HIS A 41 -12.26 18.71 -9.64
C HIS A 41 -12.73 17.29 -9.34
N TYR A 42 -11.80 16.34 -9.26
CA TYR A 42 -12.10 14.93 -9.03
C TYR A 42 -11.92 14.57 -7.56
N VAL A 43 -13.00 14.22 -6.88
CA VAL A 43 -12.93 13.73 -5.48
C VAL A 43 -12.44 12.28 -5.49
N LEU A 44 -11.23 12.07 -4.99
CA LEU A 44 -10.58 10.77 -4.88
C LEU A 44 -10.12 10.54 -3.45
N TYR A 45 -9.54 9.36 -3.18
CA TYR A 45 -9.09 8.96 -1.85
C TYR A 45 -7.58 8.78 -1.82
N PHE A 46 -6.94 9.14 -0.72
CA PHE A 46 -5.52 8.87 -0.46
C PHE A 46 -5.37 8.29 0.95
N TYR A 47 -4.30 7.56 1.18
CA TYR A 47 -3.95 7.08 2.51
C TYR A 47 -3.14 8.13 3.25
N ASP A 48 -3.65 8.55 4.41
CA ASP A 48 -2.98 9.48 5.30
C ASP A 48 -2.23 8.69 6.36
N THR A 49 -0.89 8.64 6.29
CA THR A 49 -0.05 7.89 7.21
C THR A 49 -0.05 8.48 8.62
N MET A 50 -0.38 9.76 8.79
CA MET A 50 -0.43 10.40 10.11
C MET A 50 -1.64 9.93 10.90
N PHE A 51 -2.80 9.87 10.23
CA PHE A 51 -4.04 9.39 10.83
C PHE A 51 -4.29 7.89 10.60
N ARG A 52 -3.40 7.24 9.85
CA ARG A 52 -3.48 5.84 9.41
C ARG A 52 -4.84 5.49 8.82
N ARG A 53 -5.37 6.40 8.00
CA ARG A 53 -6.72 6.30 7.44
C ARG A 53 -6.81 6.86 6.04
N CYS A 54 -7.69 6.27 5.25
CA CYS A 54 -8.04 6.75 3.94
C CYS A 54 -8.95 7.98 4.02
N ARG A 55 -8.51 9.08 3.42
CA ARG A 55 -9.20 10.37 3.41
C ARG A 55 -9.47 10.82 1.98
N ARG A 56 -10.45 11.71 1.81
CA ARG A 56 -10.79 12.30 0.50
C ARG A 56 -9.88 13.49 0.21
N PHE A 57 -9.54 13.67 -1.06
CA PHE A 57 -8.85 14.86 -1.57
C PHE A 57 -9.33 15.19 -2.99
N VAL A 58 -9.05 16.41 -3.45
CA VAL A 58 -9.36 16.86 -4.82
C VAL A 58 -8.13 16.66 -5.71
N TYR A 59 -8.33 15.91 -6.79
CA TYR A 59 -7.34 15.67 -7.83
C TYR A 59 -7.64 16.49 -9.08
N GLY A 60 -6.60 17.11 -9.62
CA GLY A 60 -6.63 17.98 -10.78
C GLY A 60 -6.87 17.28 -12.12
N GLY A 61 -6.78 15.94 -12.17
CA GLY A 61 -7.05 15.16 -13.39
C GLY A 61 -5.80 14.70 -14.15
N CYS A 62 -4.62 15.31 -13.93
CA CYS A 62 -3.36 14.87 -14.53
C CYS A 62 -2.19 14.86 -13.54
N GLY A 63 -1.19 14.01 -13.81
CA GLY A 63 0.01 13.88 -13.00
C GLY A 63 -0.26 13.34 -11.59
N GLY A 64 0.41 13.95 -10.61
CA GLY A 64 0.38 13.51 -9.22
C GLY A 64 1.12 12.20 -8.99
N ASN A 65 0.72 11.46 -7.95
CA ASN A 65 1.37 10.20 -7.58
C ASN A 65 0.37 9.04 -7.43
N ALA A 66 0.88 7.89 -7.01
CA ALA A 66 0.13 6.65 -6.94
C ALA A 66 -0.72 6.51 -5.67
N ASN A 67 -0.54 7.36 -4.65
CA ASN A 67 -1.40 7.40 -3.46
C ASN A 67 -2.73 8.11 -3.78
N ARG A 68 -3.51 7.47 -4.67
CA ARG A 68 -4.77 7.98 -5.20
C ARG A 68 -5.64 6.82 -5.65
N PHE A 69 -6.80 6.69 -5.02
CA PHE A 69 -7.76 5.61 -5.22
C PHE A 69 -9.11 6.18 -5.61
N ARG A 70 -9.83 5.45 -6.47
CA ARG A 70 -11.17 5.86 -6.92
C ARG A 70 -12.24 5.62 -5.87
N THR A 71 -12.01 4.64 -4.98
CA THR A 71 -12.98 4.27 -3.95
C THR A 71 -12.31 4.18 -2.58
N LEU A 72 -13.07 4.50 -1.53
CA LEU A 72 -12.62 4.35 -0.16
C LEU A 72 -12.23 2.89 0.13
N ARG A 73 -13.06 1.93 -0.29
CA ARG A 73 -12.85 0.50 -0.08
C ARG A 73 -11.52 0.01 -0.65
N GLU A 74 -11.15 0.47 -1.85
CA GLU A 74 -9.87 0.12 -2.46
C GLU A 74 -8.68 0.63 -1.65
N CYS A 75 -8.73 1.90 -1.21
CA CYS A 75 -7.70 2.48 -0.37
C CYS A 75 -7.53 1.70 0.94
N ARG A 76 -8.64 1.40 1.63
CA ARG A 76 -8.63 0.67 2.92
C ARG A 76 -7.99 -0.71 2.79
N ARG A 77 -8.42 -1.46 1.78
CA ARG A 77 -7.92 -2.82 1.54
C ARG A 77 -6.43 -2.86 1.20
N ILE A 78 -5.90 -1.80 0.58
CA ILE A 78 -4.50 -1.76 0.15
C ILE A 78 -3.59 -1.24 1.27
N CYS A 79 -4.03 -0.22 2.01
CA CYS A 79 -3.20 0.51 2.96
C CYS A 79 -3.59 0.26 4.42
N GLU A 80 -4.86 0.46 4.80
CA GLU A 80 -5.31 0.30 6.20
C GLU A 80 -5.14 -1.16 6.67
N GLU A 81 -5.68 -2.14 5.96
CA GLU A 81 -5.58 -3.56 6.35
C GLU A 81 -4.13 -4.05 6.49
N ALA A 82 -3.23 -3.52 5.67
CA ALA A 82 -1.81 -3.87 5.71
C ALA A 82 -1.09 -3.21 6.89
N ASP A 83 -1.42 -1.95 7.18
CA ASP A 83 -0.91 -1.23 8.35
C ASP A 83 -1.40 -1.87 9.66
N GLU A 84 -2.67 -2.27 9.73
CA GLU A 84 -3.22 -3.00 10.88
C GLU A 84 -2.56 -4.37 11.08
N ALA A 85 -2.27 -5.09 9.98
CA ALA A 85 -1.54 -6.35 10.05
C ALA A 85 -0.11 -6.15 10.59
N ASP A 86 0.59 -5.10 10.15
CA ASP A 86 1.93 -4.78 10.65
C ASP A 86 1.89 -4.45 12.16
N ASP A 87 0.88 -3.73 12.61
CA ASP A 87 0.70 -3.37 14.02
C ASP A 87 0.36 -4.57 14.91
N MET A 88 -0.52 -5.45 14.45
CA MET A 88 -0.84 -6.68 15.18
C MET A 88 0.42 -7.55 15.35
N MET A 89 1.30 -7.61 14.33
CA MET A 89 2.55 -8.35 14.46
C MET A 89 3.54 -7.67 15.41
N LYS A 90 3.61 -6.33 15.41
CA LYS A 90 4.38 -5.60 16.43
C LYS A 90 3.84 -5.88 17.83
N TRP A 91 2.52 -5.87 18.01
CA TRP A 91 1.90 -6.16 19.30
C TRP A 91 2.19 -7.59 19.77
N ARG A 92 2.08 -8.58 18.88
CA ARG A 92 2.39 -9.99 19.18
C ARG A 92 3.85 -10.25 19.56
N MET A 93 4.77 -9.38 19.14
CA MET A 93 6.20 -9.47 19.47
C MET A 93 6.62 -8.54 20.62
N ARG A 94 5.69 -7.82 21.26
CA ARG A 94 6.00 -7.06 22.48
C ARG A 94 6.38 -8.07 23.57
N PRO A 95 7.58 -7.98 24.17
CA PRO A 95 7.90 -8.80 25.33
C PRO A 95 6.87 -8.47 26.43
N ALA A 96 6.24 -9.52 26.97
CA ALA A 96 5.38 -9.38 28.13
C ALA A 96 6.28 -9.10 29.35
N GLY A 97 6.44 -7.83 29.72
CA GLY A 97 7.27 -7.45 30.85
C GLY A 97 7.55 -5.96 30.94
N TYR A 98 6.52 -5.20 31.35
CA TYR A 98 6.60 -4.04 32.23
C TYR A 98 5.28 -3.97 33.02
#